data_AF-A0A4R3U692-F1
#
_entry.id   AF-A0A4R3U692-F1
#
_cell.length_a   1.000
_cell.length_b   1.000
_cell.length_c   1.000
_cell.angle_alpha   90.00
_cell.angle_beta   90.00
_cell.angle_gamma   90.00
#
_symmetry.space_group_name_H-M   'P 1'
#
loop_
_entity.id
_entity.type
_entity.pdbx_description
1 polymer ?
#
loop_
_entity_poly.entity_id
_entity_poly.type
_entity_poly.pdbx_seq_one_letter_code
_entity_poly.pdbx_strand_id
1 'polypeptide(L)'
;MQVAPNQISPGEPFDIFYFVRNPLDSTPYYVRAKVYDVRTGELLDTIRLDQSPTNARLFIKTVQAPPDPSGYGRNIVAIASVYTDSGFTQQSESYEEQEQYYLIKAVAPVLGGGGVDMRALRELVEEVVAKGLETLPTPKEFPEMPFDSVFGALGAVRRELNRVPKDIFDATPVLAELASVQKAIASLPEPEKLDLSPVLAAVHELPRQIEAAVASAKADIQQVGKDVAKEIRTSLMAFEQEIVGRADKGLQDLLSRQSLTVPMSALTSRKEPEPIDVKHLM
;
A
#
# COMPACT_ATOMS: atom_id res chain seq x y z
N MET A 1 -11.72 -15.85 16.34
CA MET A 1 -10.60 -15.79 15.37
C MET A 1 -11.00 -14.76 14.33
N GLN A 2 -10.41 -13.56 14.35
CA GLN A 2 -10.75 -12.53 13.35
C GLN A 2 -10.04 -12.90 12.05
N VAL A 3 -10.81 -13.19 11.00
CA VAL A 3 -10.27 -13.32 9.65
C VAL A 3 -9.88 -11.91 9.20
N ALA A 4 -8.63 -11.73 8.78
CA ALA A 4 -8.20 -10.45 8.23
C ALA A 4 -9.08 -10.12 7.02
N PRO A 5 -9.64 -8.89 6.92
CA PRO A 5 -10.49 -8.52 5.79
C PRO A 5 -9.68 -8.58 4.50
N ASN A 6 -10.31 -9.01 3.41
CA ASN A 6 -9.69 -9.00 2.10
C ASN A 6 -9.46 -7.54 1.67
N GLN A 7 -8.20 -7.18 1.38
CA GLN A 7 -7.87 -5.85 0.92
C GLN A 7 -8.04 -5.75 -0.60
N ILE A 8 -8.74 -4.72 -1.07
CA ILE A 8 -9.06 -4.48 -2.49
C ILE A 8 -8.72 -3.01 -2.82
N SER A 9 -8.23 -2.74 -4.03
CA SER A 9 -7.99 -1.35 -4.46
C SER A 9 -9.29 -0.67 -4.92
N PRO A 10 -9.45 0.65 -4.73
CA PRO A 10 -10.60 1.38 -5.28
C PRO A 10 -10.73 1.18 -6.79
N GLY A 11 -11.94 0.87 -7.27
CA GLY A 11 -12.21 0.60 -8.69
C GLY A 11 -11.68 -0.75 -9.21
N GLU A 12 -11.12 -1.59 -8.35
CA GLU A 12 -10.76 -2.97 -8.69
C GLU A 12 -12.00 -3.87 -8.65
N PRO A 13 -12.18 -4.78 -9.62
CA PRO A 13 -13.26 -5.74 -9.57
C PRO A 13 -13.03 -6.77 -8.45
N PHE A 14 -14.09 -7.12 -7.73
CA PHE A 14 -14.07 -8.20 -6.75
C PHE A 14 -15.37 -8.99 -6.76
N ASP A 15 -15.30 -10.22 -6.27
CA ASP A 15 -16.45 -11.11 -6.26
C ASP A 15 -17.16 -11.08 -4.90
N ILE A 16 -18.48 -10.93 -4.96
CA ILE A 16 -19.40 -11.23 -3.86
C ILE A 16 -20.04 -12.57 -4.18
N PHE A 17 -19.98 -13.51 -3.23
CA PHE A 17 -20.54 -14.83 -3.44
C PHE A 17 -21.36 -15.34 -2.24
N TYR A 18 -22.23 -16.31 -2.50
CA TYR A 18 -22.99 -17.04 -1.50
C TYR A 18 -23.01 -18.53 -1.86
N PHE A 19 -22.84 -19.39 -0.86
CA PHE A 19 -22.87 -20.85 -1.06
C PHE A 19 -24.05 -21.50 -0.34
N VAL A 20 -24.97 -22.09 -1.10
CA VAL A 20 -26.08 -22.87 -0.55
C VAL A 20 -25.54 -24.20 0.00
N ARG A 21 -25.52 -24.33 1.34
CA ARG A 21 -24.83 -25.44 2.01
C ARG A 21 -25.56 -26.78 1.96
N ASN A 22 -26.90 -26.78 1.92
CA ASN A 22 -27.68 -28.02 1.93
C ASN A 22 -27.64 -28.67 0.53
N PRO A 23 -27.04 -29.87 0.38
CA PRO A 23 -26.91 -30.50 -0.91
C PRO A 23 -28.18 -31.17 -1.43
N LEU A 24 -29.14 -31.46 -0.53
CA LEU A 24 -30.36 -32.20 -0.84
C LEU A 24 -31.52 -31.28 -1.26
N ASP A 25 -31.34 -29.97 -1.12
CA ASP A 25 -32.36 -29.01 -1.47
C ASP A 25 -32.36 -28.72 -2.97
N SER A 26 -33.51 -28.98 -3.61
CA SER A 26 -33.75 -28.73 -5.04
C SER A 26 -34.63 -27.50 -5.31
N THR A 27 -34.97 -26.74 -4.26
CA THR A 27 -35.82 -25.55 -4.40
C THR A 27 -35.08 -24.47 -5.18
N PRO A 28 -35.74 -23.76 -6.11
CA PRO A 28 -35.12 -22.62 -6.79
C PRO A 28 -34.93 -21.46 -5.81
N TYR A 29 -33.70 -20.93 -5.76
CA TYR A 29 -33.33 -19.84 -4.87
C TYR A 29 -32.84 -18.62 -5.64
N TYR A 30 -33.06 -17.46 -5.05
CA TYR A 30 -32.57 -16.17 -5.54
C TYR A 30 -31.75 -15.52 -4.43
N VAL A 31 -30.57 -15.01 -4.75
CA VAL A 31 -29.67 -14.43 -3.75
C VAL A 31 -29.44 -12.95 -4.05
N ARG A 32 -29.52 -12.13 -3.01
CA ARG A 32 -29.28 -10.69 -3.07
C ARG A 32 -28.35 -10.28 -1.94
N ALA A 33 -27.31 -9.55 -2.29
CA ALA A 33 -26.38 -8.95 -1.36
C ALA A 33 -26.69 -7.47 -1.14
N LYS A 34 -26.63 -7.02 0.11
CA LYS A 34 -26.65 -5.61 0.48
C LYS A 34 -25.26 -5.23 0.96
N VAL A 35 -24.70 -4.16 0.39
CA VAL A 35 -23.34 -3.68 0.71
C VAL A 35 -23.46 -2.44 1.57
N TYR A 36 -22.86 -2.49 2.76
CA TYR A 36 -22.88 -1.38 3.71
C TYR A 36 -21.48 -0.84 3.97
N ASP A 37 -21.39 0.46 4.21
CA ASP A 37 -20.23 1.06 4.85
C ASP A 37 -20.23 0.70 6.34
N VAL A 38 -19.20 0.00 6.80
CA VAL A 38 -19.13 -0.50 8.18
C VAL A 38 -19.05 0.64 9.20
N ARG A 39 -18.51 1.80 8.80
CA ARG A 39 -18.32 2.95 9.70
C ARG A 39 -19.58 3.78 9.83
N THR A 40 -20.28 4.03 8.71
CA THR A 40 -21.47 4.91 8.70
C THR A 40 -22.78 4.15 8.80
N GLY A 41 -22.79 2.84 8.51
CA GLY A 41 -24.01 2.04 8.38
C GLY A 41 -24.81 2.35 7.11
N GLU A 42 -24.27 3.16 6.20
CA GLU A 42 -24.93 3.56 4.97
C GLU A 42 -25.01 2.38 3.99
N LEU A 43 -26.18 2.16 3.40
CA LEU A 43 -26.36 1.22 2.29
C LEU A 43 -25.76 1.80 1.02
N LEU A 44 -24.70 1.18 0.53
CA LEU A 44 -23.98 1.62 -0.67
C LEU A 44 -24.59 1.04 -1.94
N ASP A 45 -24.97 -0.24 -1.91
CA ASP A 45 -25.52 -0.92 -3.07
C ASP A 45 -26.37 -2.14 -2.67
N THR A 46 -27.25 -2.55 -3.58
CA THR A 46 -28.05 -3.78 -3.50
C THR A 46 -27.88 -4.58 -4.78
N ILE A 47 -27.19 -5.71 -4.67
CA ILE A 47 -26.68 -6.48 -5.81
C ILE A 47 -27.40 -7.82 -5.88
N ARG A 48 -27.98 -8.14 -7.03
CA ARG A 48 -28.46 -9.49 -7.34
C ARG A 48 -27.27 -10.38 -7.73
N LEU A 49 -27.18 -11.55 -7.09
CA LEU A 49 -26.17 -12.55 -7.45
C LEU A 49 -26.73 -13.53 -8.48
N ASP A 50 -25.88 -13.96 -9.41
CA ASP A 50 -26.25 -14.89 -10.46
C ASP A 50 -25.76 -16.30 -10.09
N GLN A 51 -26.57 -17.32 -10.38
CA GLN A 51 -26.18 -18.71 -10.16
C GLN A 51 -25.02 -19.06 -11.10
N SER A 52 -23.96 -19.65 -10.57
CA SER A 52 -22.80 -20.06 -11.35
C SER A 52 -23.16 -21.18 -12.33
N PRO A 53 -22.72 -21.11 -13.60
CA PRO A 53 -22.99 -22.15 -14.59
C PRO A 53 -22.26 -23.47 -14.28
N THR A 54 -21.18 -23.42 -13.50
CA THR A 54 -20.37 -24.60 -13.13
C THR A 54 -20.78 -25.20 -11.80
N ASN A 55 -21.45 -24.44 -10.94
CA ASN A 55 -21.88 -24.89 -9.63
C ASN A 55 -23.24 -24.29 -9.28
N ALA A 56 -24.29 -25.11 -9.39
CA ALA A 56 -25.66 -24.72 -9.09
C ALA A 56 -25.89 -24.22 -7.65
N ARG A 57 -24.94 -24.42 -6.73
CA ARG A 57 -25.03 -23.95 -5.33
C ARG A 57 -24.26 -22.66 -5.06
N LEU A 58 -23.45 -22.21 -6.01
CA LEU A 58 -22.69 -20.99 -5.91
C LEU A 58 -23.45 -19.87 -6.62
N PHE A 59 -23.75 -18.81 -5.89
CA PHE A 59 -24.23 -17.56 -6.46
C PHE A 59 -23.10 -16.54 -6.38
N ILE A 60 -22.76 -15.89 -7.48
CA ILE A 60 -21.61 -15.00 -7.57
C ILE A 60 -21.90 -13.80 -8.46
N LYS A 61 -21.35 -12.64 -8.11
CA LYS A 61 -21.34 -11.46 -8.96
C LYS A 61 -20.04 -10.70 -8.78
N THR A 62 -19.38 -10.39 -9.89
CA THR A 62 -18.24 -9.47 -9.90
C THR A 62 -18.76 -8.03 -9.90
N VAL A 63 -18.31 -7.24 -8.94
CA VAL A 63 -18.68 -5.83 -8.76
C VAL A 63 -17.42 -4.98 -8.66
N GLN A 64 -17.55 -3.67 -8.92
CA GLN A 64 -16.43 -2.74 -8.80
C GLN A 64 -16.35 -2.18 -7.38
N ALA A 65 -15.16 -2.16 -6.79
CA ALA A 65 -14.95 -1.55 -5.50
C ALA A 65 -15.32 -0.05 -5.55
N PRO A 66 -16.20 0.45 -4.66
CA PRO A 66 -16.54 1.87 -4.63
C PRO A 66 -15.30 2.74 -4.40
N PRO A 67 -15.29 3.98 -4.90
CA PRO A 67 -14.18 4.89 -4.68
C PRO A 67 -14.02 5.18 -3.18
N ASP A 68 -12.78 5.34 -2.74
CA ASP A 68 -12.43 5.87 -1.41
C ASP A 68 -11.91 7.31 -1.55
N PRO A 69 -12.79 8.32 -1.50
CA PRO A 69 -12.39 9.72 -1.62
C PRO A 69 -11.55 10.19 -0.42
N SER A 70 -11.56 9.45 0.69
CA SER A 70 -10.85 9.82 1.91
C SER A 70 -9.37 9.40 1.90
N GLY A 71 -9.03 8.36 1.14
CA GLY A 71 -7.69 7.77 1.07
C GLY A 71 -7.25 7.01 2.33
N TYR A 72 -8.06 7.01 3.39
CA TYR A 72 -7.75 6.33 4.65
C TYR A 72 -8.12 4.84 4.65
N GLY A 73 -8.75 4.35 3.60
CA GLY A 73 -9.36 3.04 3.52
C GLY A 73 -10.83 3.07 3.94
N ARG A 74 -11.66 2.36 3.19
CA ARG A 74 -13.10 2.19 3.42
C ARG A 74 -13.40 0.74 3.75
N ASN A 75 -13.94 0.49 4.94
CA ASN A 75 -14.40 -0.84 5.34
C ASN A 75 -15.84 -1.04 4.86
N ILE A 76 -16.06 -2.08 4.06
CA ILE A 76 -17.40 -2.46 3.61
C ILE A 76 -17.72 -3.88 4.04
N VAL A 77 -19.01 -4.15 4.25
CA VAL A 77 -19.54 -5.49 4.49
C VAL A 77 -20.62 -5.79 3.46
N ALA A 78 -20.49 -6.93 2.79
CA ALA A 78 -21.54 -7.47 1.92
C ALA A 78 -22.30 -8.56 2.68
N ILE A 79 -23.59 -8.36 2.89
CA ILE A 79 -24.49 -9.30 3.56
C ILE A 79 -25.38 -9.93 2.50
N ALA A 80 -25.15 -11.20 2.19
CA ALA A 80 -25.92 -11.94 1.21
C ALA A 80 -27.00 -12.80 1.88
N SER A 81 -28.25 -12.63 1.43
CA SER A 81 -29.43 -13.34 1.93
C SER A 81 -30.12 -14.11 0.80
N VAL A 82 -30.72 -15.25 1.14
CA VAL A 82 -31.43 -16.15 0.21
C VAL A 82 -32.92 -15.86 0.24
N TYR A 83 -33.56 -15.86 -0.92
CA TYR A 83 -34.99 -15.61 -1.12
C TYR A 83 -35.63 -16.74 -1.92
N THR A 84 -36.89 -17.04 -1.61
CA THR A 84 -37.69 -18.09 -2.29
C THR A 84 -38.39 -17.57 -3.54
N ASP A 85 -38.42 -16.25 -3.75
CA ASP A 85 -39.04 -15.59 -4.90
C ASP A 85 -38.06 -14.66 -5.64
N SER A 86 -38.27 -14.49 -6.94
CA SER A 86 -37.44 -13.64 -7.79
C SER A 86 -37.62 -12.13 -7.54
N GLY A 87 -38.67 -11.74 -6.82
CA GLY A 87 -38.91 -10.38 -6.35
C GLY A 87 -38.12 -10.02 -5.09
N PHE A 88 -37.43 -10.99 -4.47
CA PHE A 88 -36.69 -10.83 -3.22
C PHE A 88 -37.56 -10.26 -2.09
N THR A 89 -38.78 -10.80 -1.95
CA THR A 89 -39.78 -10.37 -0.97
C THR A 89 -39.87 -11.31 0.23
N GLN A 90 -39.62 -12.61 0.02
CA GLN A 90 -39.67 -13.64 1.05
C GLN A 90 -38.28 -14.23 1.27
N GLN A 91 -37.62 -13.81 2.35
CA GLN A 91 -36.34 -14.37 2.77
C GLN A 91 -36.55 -15.82 3.26
N SER A 92 -35.67 -16.72 2.86
CA SER A 92 -35.72 -18.12 3.27
C SER A 92 -35.31 -18.26 4.73
N GLU A 93 -36.14 -18.94 5.54
CA GLU A 93 -35.84 -19.24 6.94
C GLU A 93 -34.79 -20.35 7.08
N SER A 94 -34.60 -21.16 6.04
CA SER A 94 -33.70 -22.32 6.05
C SER A 94 -32.21 -21.96 5.90
N TYR A 95 -31.90 -20.72 5.54
CA TYR A 95 -30.54 -20.29 5.21
C TYR A 95 -30.15 -19.01 5.94
N GLU A 96 -29.01 -19.07 6.62
CA GLU A 96 -28.42 -17.92 7.30
C GLU A 96 -27.82 -16.92 6.31
N GLU A 97 -27.72 -15.67 6.74
CA GLU A 97 -27.02 -14.64 5.99
C GLU A 97 -25.51 -14.91 5.98
N GLN A 98 -24.87 -14.60 4.86
CA GLN A 98 -23.41 -14.72 4.73
C GLN A 98 -22.79 -13.33 4.66
N GLU A 99 -21.95 -13.02 5.64
CA GLU A 99 -21.20 -11.78 5.72
C GLU A 99 -19.81 -11.92 5.07
N GLN A 100 -19.44 -10.95 4.25
CA GLN A 100 -18.10 -10.84 3.67
C GLN A 100 -17.55 -9.43 3.94
N TYR A 101 -16.39 -9.37 4.61
CA TYR A 101 -15.74 -8.13 5.00
C TYR A 101 -14.60 -7.79 4.04
N TYR A 102 -14.60 -6.55 3.55
CA TYR A 102 -13.58 -6.05 2.64
C TYR A 102 -13.02 -4.72 3.13
N LEU A 103 -11.71 -4.54 2.96
CA LEU A 103 -11.03 -3.27 3.17
C LEU A 103 -10.65 -2.69 1.80
N ILE A 104 -11.37 -1.64 1.39
CA ILE A 104 -11.05 -0.92 0.16
C ILE A 104 -9.99 0.11 0.49
N LYS A 105 -8.76 -0.10 0.06
CA LYS A 105 -7.66 0.83 0.29
C LYS A 105 -6.75 0.80 -0.92
N ALA A 106 -6.40 1.98 -1.45
CA ALA A 106 -5.44 2.07 -2.53
C ALA A 106 -4.14 1.39 -2.08
N VAL A 107 -3.84 0.25 -2.67
CA VAL A 107 -2.50 -0.32 -2.59
C VAL A 107 -1.66 0.64 -3.41
N ALA A 108 -0.72 1.32 -2.77
CA ALA A 108 0.26 2.11 -3.52
C ALA A 108 0.81 1.16 -4.59
N PRO A 109 0.70 1.50 -5.89
CA PRO A 109 1.16 0.60 -6.93
C PRO A 109 2.60 0.28 -6.58
N VAL A 110 2.89 -1.01 -6.40
CA VAL A 110 4.26 -1.49 -6.24
C VAL A 110 4.91 -1.29 -7.60
N LEU A 111 5.20 -0.04 -7.95
CA LEU A 111 6.14 0.29 -9.00
C LEU A 111 7.43 -0.39 -8.57
N GLY A 112 7.85 -1.38 -9.35
CA GLY A 112 9.11 -2.09 -9.18
C GLY A 112 10.30 -1.14 -9.25
N GLY A 113 10.53 -0.43 -8.16
CA GLY A 113 11.59 0.55 -7.98
C GLY A 113 12.13 0.38 -6.57
N GLY A 114 13.08 -0.54 -6.44
CA GLY A 114 14.18 -0.48 -5.46
C GLY A 114 13.85 -0.03 -4.03
N GLY A 115 12.70 -0.41 -3.47
CA GLY A 115 12.51 -0.35 -2.04
C GLY A 115 13.45 -1.38 -1.42
N VAL A 116 14.36 -0.97 -0.54
CA VAL A 116 15.09 -1.91 0.31
C VAL A 116 14.02 -2.76 0.98
N ASP A 117 13.99 -4.05 0.65
CA ASP A 117 12.99 -4.96 1.20
C ASP A 117 13.14 -4.93 2.71
N MET A 118 12.14 -4.40 3.41
CA MET A 118 12.13 -4.34 4.86
C MET A 118 12.20 -5.74 5.47
N ARG A 119 11.85 -6.80 4.71
CA ARG A 119 12.18 -8.18 5.09
C ARG A 119 13.67 -8.46 4.99
N ALA A 120 14.34 -8.08 3.90
CA ALA A 120 15.78 -8.27 3.77
C ALA A 120 16.57 -7.46 4.82
N LEU A 121 16.14 -6.24 5.15
CA LEU A 121 16.77 -5.46 6.23
C LEU A 121 16.53 -6.11 7.60
N ARG A 122 15.32 -6.64 7.84
CA ARG A 122 15.01 -7.40 9.06
C ARG A 122 15.81 -8.69 9.14
N GLU A 123 15.89 -9.44 8.05
CA GLU A 123 16.70 -10.67 7.95
C GLU A 123 18.17 -10.36 8.19
N LEU A 124 18.69 -9.27 7.62
CA LEU A 124 20.06 -8.80 7.89
C LEU A 124 20.27 -8.48 9.38
N VAL A 125 19.32 -7.79 10.02
CA VAL A 125 19.39 -7.45 11.45
C VAL A 125 19.28 -8.72 12.31
N GLU A 126 18.34 -9.62 11.99
CA GLU A 126 18.18 -10.90 12.69
C GLU A 126 19.43 -11.78 12.53
N GLU A 127 20.03 -11.81 11.34
CA GLU A 127 21.25 -12.55 11.05
C GLU A 127 22.46 -11.98 11.81
N VAL A 128 22.62 -10.65 11.87
CA VAL A 128 23.70 -10.00 12.63
C VAL A 128 23.51 -10.23 14.14
N VAL A 129 22.27 -10.14 14.65
CA VAL A 129 21.97 -10.42 16.07
C VAL A 129 22.19 -11.89 16.40
N ALA A 130 21.75 -12.82 15.54
CA ALA A 130 21.95 -14.25 15.73
C ALA A 130 23.44 -14.63 15.71
N LYS A 131 24.21 -14.12 14.75
CA LYS A 131 25.67 -14.32 14.70
C LYS A 131 26.36 -13.72 15.93
N GLY A 132 25.93 -12.55 16.40
CA GLY A 132 26.40 -11.98 17.65
C GLY A 132 26.12 -12.88 18.85
N LEU A 133 24.91 -13.45 18.93
CA LEU A 133 24.50 -14.37 19.99
C LEU A 133 25.27 -15.71 19.95
N GLU A 134 25.57 -16.24 18.76
CA GLU A 134 26.37 -17.48 18.60
C GLU A 134 27.83 -17.30 19.01
N THR A 135 28.38 -16.09 18.89
CA THR A 135 29.75 -15.80 19.36
C THR A 135 29.84 -15.59 20.87
N LEU A 136 28.70 -15.51 21.58
CA LEU A 136 28.72 -15.48 23.03
C LEU A 136 29.06 -16.89 23.55
N PRO A 137 30.12 -17.05 24.38
CA PRO A 137 30.47 -18.34 24.93
C PRO A 137 29.30 -18.87 25.76
N THR A 138 28.67 -19.97 25.32
CA THR A 138 27.63 -20.66 26.09
C THR A 138 28.25 -21.23 27.37
N PRO A 139 27.94 -20.68 28.56
CA PRO A 139 28.52 -21.15 29.82
C PRO A 139 28.04 -22.57 30.10
N LYS A 140 29.00 -23.45 30.46
CA LYS A 140 28.72 -24.88 30.59
C LYS A 140 27.89 -25.22 31.83
N GLU A 141 27.85 -24.35 32.83
CA GLU A 141 26.98 -24.46 34.01
C GLU A 141 26.65 -23.05 34.50
N PHE A 142 25.41 -22.62 34.32
CA PHE A 142 24.94 -21.34 34.86
C PHE A 142 24.60 -21.51 36.35
N PRO A 143 25.18 -20.73 37.27
CA PRO A 143 24.60 -20.58 38.59
C PRO A 143 23.19 -19.98 38.47
N GLU A 144 22.28 -20.35 39.38
CA GLU A 144 20.91 -19.81 39.46
C GLU A 144 20.95 -18.28 39.68
N MET A 145 21.08 -17.52 38.61
CA MET A 145 20.88 -16.07 38.58
C MET A 145 19.44 -15.77 38.18
N PRO A 146 18.87 -14.60 38.54
CA PRO A 146 17.50 -14.20 38.17
C PRO A 146 17.42 -13.80 36.68
N PHE A 147 17.61 -14.79 35.81
CA PHE A 147 17.61 -14.68 34.35
C PHE A 147 16.29 -14.10 33.80
N ASP A 148 15.19 -14.23 34.54
CA ASP A 148 13.89 -13.68 34.20
C ASP A 148 13.94 -12.16 33.92
N SER A 149 14.82 -11.44 34.63
CA SER A 149 14.95 -9.99 34.47
C SER A 149 15.62 -9.63 33.14
N VAL A 150 16.66 -10.36 32.75
CA VAL A 150 17.46 -10.11 31.55
C VAL A 150 16.72 -10.58 30.30
N PHE A 151 16.15 -11.79 30.33
CA PHE A 151 15.33 -12.29 29.22
C PHE A 151 14.02 -11.52 29.08
N GLY A 152 13.46 -11.00 30.18
CA GLY A 152 12.32 -10.10 30.16
C GLY A 152 12.62 -8.81 29.39
N ALA A 153 13.77 -8.19 29.64
CA ALA A 153 14.21 -6.97 28.96
C ALA A 153 14.55 -7.21 27.48
N LEU A 154 15.25 -8.29 27.14
CA LEU A 154 15.49 -8.70 25.74
C LEU A 154 14.19 -8.98 24.99
N GLY A 155 13.22 -9.61 25.65
CA GLY A 155 11.88 -9.85 25.12
C GLY A 155 11.07 -8.56 24.93
N ALA A 156 11.34 -7.51 25.71
CA ALA A 156 10.74 -6.18 25.54
C ALA A 156 11.34 -5.45 24.33
N VAL A 157 12.66 -5.49 24.17
CA VAL A 157 13.38 -4.96 22.98
C VAL A 157 12.81 -5.59 21.70
N ARG A 158 12.68 -6.91 21.67
CA ARG A 158 12.12 -7.63 20.51
C ARG A 158 10.67 -7.26 20.23
N ARG A 159 9.86 -6.99 21.27
CA ARG A 159 8.46 -6.58 21.11
C ARG A 159 8.34 -5.17 20.55
N GLU A 160 9.16 -4.24 21.01
CA GLU A 160 9.16 -2.87 20.47
C GLU A 160 9.70 -2.81 19.04
N LEU A 161 10.73 -3.59 18.71
CA LEU A 161 11.17 -3.81 17.31
C LEU A 161 10.02 -4.26 16.38
N ASN A 162 9.08 -5.05 16.91
CA ASN A 162 7.92 -5.52 16.15
C ASN A 162 6.74 -4.54 16.12
N ARG A 163 6.72 -3.53 17.00
CA ARG A 163 5.66 -2.52 17.11
C ARG A 163 5.93 -1.26 16.29
N VAL A 164 7.19 -0.94 15.99
CA VAL A 164 7.52 0.22 15.14
C VAL A 164 6.82 0.06 13.79
N PRO A 165 5.91 0.99 13.42
CA PRO A 165 5.21 0.96 12.14
C PRO A 165 6.21 0.89 10.98
N LYS A 166 5.93 0.06 9.98
CA LYS A 166 6.86 -0.26 8.87
C LYS A 166 7.23 0.95 8.00
N ASP A 167 6.57 2.09 8.21
CA ASP A 167 6.59 3.21 7.30
C ASP A 167 7.48 4.37 7.82
N ILE A 168 7.89 4.35 9.10
CA ILE A 168 8.79 5.34 9.71
C ILE A 168 9.63 4.63 10.78
N PHE A 169 10.86 4.23 10.45
CA PHE A 169 11.77 3.64 11.44
C PHE A 169 12.42 4.74 12.29
N ASP A 170 11.98 4.87 13.54
CA ASP A 170 12.67 5.65 14.58
C ASP A 170 13.45 4.68 15.47
N ALA A 171 14.79 4.81 15.50
CA ALA A 171 15.67 3.95 16.31
C ALA A 171 15.67 4.32 17.80
N THR A 172 15.11 5.48 18.16
CA THR A 172 15.12 6.02 19.53
C THR A 172 14.53 5.07 20.58
N PRO A 173 13.41 4.34 20.34
CA PRO A 173 12.86 3.38 21.30
C PRO A 173 13.79 2.18 21.52
N VAL A 174 14.45 1.69 20.47
CA VAL A 174 15.36 0.54 20.55
C VAL A 174 16.62 0.89 21.33
N LEU A 175 17.17 2.08 21.10
CA LEU A 175 18.33 2.60 21.85
C LEU A 175 17.99 2.82 23.33
N ALA A 176 16.78 3.30 23.64
CA ALA A 176 16.33 3.48 25.02
C ALA A 176 16.22 2.15 25.78
N GLU A 177 15.70 1.10 25.14
CA GLU A 177 15.61 -0.23 25.75
C GLU A 177 16.97 -0.91 25.89
N LEU A 178 17.88 -0.76 24.92
CA LEU A 178 19.27 -1.23 25.05
C LEU A 178 19.99 -0.58 26.24
N ALA A 179 19.77 0.72 26.46
CA ALA A 179 20.29 1.43 27.62
C ALA A 179 19.68 0.89 28.94
N SER A 180 18.41 0.46 28.92
CA SER A 180 17.77 -0.20 30.06
C SER A 180 18.40 -1.56 30.37
N VAL A 181 18.67 -2.37 29.35
CA VAL A 181 19.40 -3.64 29.48
C VAL A 181 20.80 -3.43 30.05
N GLN A 182 21.54 -2.42 29.56
CA GLN A 182 22.86 -2.07 30.10
C GLN A 182 22.79 -1.73 31.60
N LYS A 183 21.81 -0.93 32.03
CA LYS A 183 21.61 -0.61 33.45
C LYS A 183 21.25 -1.85 34.27
N ALA A 184 20.41 -2.73 33.74
CA ALA A 184 20.02 -3.96 34.42
C ALA A 184 21.23 -4.89 34.62
N ILE A 185 22.08 -5.06 33.60
CA ILE A 185 23.30 -5.86 33.70
C ILE A 185 24.29 -5.25 34.69
N ALA A 186 24.50 -3.92 34.64
CA ALA A 186 25.38 -3.21 35.57
C ALA A 186 24.91 -3.27 37.05
N SER A 187 23.62 -3.53 37.28
CA SER A 187 23.06 -3.67 38.64
C SER A 187 23.16 -5.09 39.22
N LEU A 188 23.57 -6.07 38.43
CA LEU A 188 23.78 -7.44 38.92
C LEU A 188 25.03 -7.47 39.81
N PRO A 189 24.97 -8.13 40.98
CA PRO A 189 26.15 -8.27 41.84
C PRO A 189 27.27 -8.97 41.09
N GLU A 190 28.49 -8.43 41.17
CA GLU A 190 29.67 -9.03 40.53
C GLU A 190 29.84 -10.47 41.01
N PRO A 191 29.67 -11.48 40.13
CA PRO A 191 29.78 -12.86 40.55
C PRO A 191 31.25 -13.18 40.85
N GLU A 192 31.54 -13.67 42.05
CA GLU A 192 32.90 -13.99 42.53
C GLU A 192 33.69 -14.98 41.63
N LYS A 193 33.03 -15.63 40.67
CA LYS A 193 33.61 -16.70 39.82
C LYS A 193 33.38 -16.54 38.32
N LEU A 194 32.68 -15.52 37.84
CA LEU A 194 32.32 -15.40 36.42
C LEU A 194 32.72 -14.04 35.85
N ASP A 195 33.66 -14.03 34.90
CA ASP A 195 34.03 -12.80 34.20
C ASP A 195 32.97 -12.42 33.16
N LEU A 196 32.20 -11.36 33.44
CA LEU A 196 31.18 -10.81 32.55
C LEU A 196 31.72 -9.75 31.59
N SER A 197 33.02 -9.41 31.65
CA SER A 197 33.65 -8.37 30.82
C SER A 197 33.43 -8.58 29.31
N PRO A 198 33.49 -9.80 28.74
CA PRO A 198 33.26 -10.00 27.31
C PRO A 198 31.82 -9.70 26.89
N VAL A 199 30.84 -10.04 27.74
CA VAL A 199 29.42 -9.81 27.46
C VAL A 199 29.10 -8.33 27.58
N LEU A 200 29.62 -7.66 28.61
CA LEU A 200 29.50 -6.22 28.77
C LEU A 200 30.12 -5.46 27.60
N ALA A 201 31.31 -5.86 27.13
CA ALA A 201 31.94 -5.28 25.95
C ALA A 201 31.09 -5.45 24.69
N ALA A 202 30.52 -6.64 24.47
CA ALA A 202 29.61 -6.88 23.34
C ALA A 202 28.34 -6.03 23.41
N VAL A 203 27.74 -5.90 24.61
CA VAL A 203 26.55 -5.06 24.84
C VAL A 203 26.87 -3.56 24.68
N HIS A 204 28.09 -3.13 24.96
CA HIS A 204 28.54 -1.75 24.73
C HIS A 204 28.79 -1.45 23.25
N GLU A 205 29.21 -2.43 22.45
CA GLU A 205 29.47 -2.23 21.02
C GLU A 205 28.18 -2.30 20.18
N LEU A 206 27.14 -2.99 20.65
CA LEU A 206 25.86 -3.13 19.93
C LEU A 206 25.21 -1.78 19.55
N PRO A 207 25.05 -0.79 20.46
CA PRO A 207 24.53 0.52 20.08
C PRO A 207 25.32 1.19 18.96
N ARG A 208 26.66 1.09 19.00
CA ARG A 208 27.55 1.69 18.00
C ARG A 208 27.40 1.02 16.64
N GLN A 209 27.24 -0.30 16.60
CA GLN A 209 26.97 -1.04 15.38
C GLN A 209 25.58 -0.70 14.79
N ILE A 210 24.56 -0.57 15.65
CA ILE A 210 23.21 -0.18 15.24
C ILE A 210 23.21 1.25 14.69
N GLU A 211 23.85 2.20 15.36
CA GLU A 211 23.98 3.58 14.88
C GLU A 211 24.70 3.64 13.53
N ALA A 212 25.79 2.89 13.36
CA ALA A 212 26.52 2.82 12.10
C ALA A 212 25.67 2.22 10.96
N ALA A 213 24.92 1.15 11.23
CA ALA A 213 24.02 0.54 10.26
C ALA A 213 22.86 1.48 9.86
N VAL A 214 22.27 2.18 10.84
CA VAL A 214 21.21 3.18 10.59
C VAL A 214 21.75 4.37 9.78
N ALA A 215 22.97 4.84 10.09
CA ALA A 215 23.61 5.91 9.34
C ALA A 215 23.89 5.49 7.88
N SER A 216 24.38 4.27 7.66
CA SER A 216 24.59 3.71 6.32
C SER A 216 23.28 3.61 5.54
N ALA A 217 22.24 3.02 6.15
CA ALA A 217 20.93 2.89 5.52
C ALA A 217 20.33 4.26 5.16
N LYS A 218 20.50 5.27 6.02
CA LYS A 218 20.04 6.64 5.75
C LYS A 218 20.78 7.25 4.56
N ALA A 219 22.09 7.02 4.44
CA ALA A 219 22.88 7.48 3.30
C ALA A 219 22.41 6.81 2.00
N ASP A 220 22.16 5.50 2.03
CA ASP A 220 21.65 4.75 0.88
C ASP A 220 20.26 5.24 0.44
N ILE A 221 19.34 5.46 1.39
CA ILE A 221 18.00 6.01 1.12
C ILE A 221 18.11 7.40 0.48
N GLN A 222 18.99 8.26 0.98
CA GLN A 222 19.21 9.59 0.39
C GLN A 222 19.77 9.49 -1.03
N GLN A 223 20.64 8.53 -1.29
CA GLN A 223 21.21 8.30 -2.61
C GLN A 223 20.13 7.79 -3.59
N VAL A 224 19.34 6.80 -3.19
CA VAL A 224 18.19 6.30 -3.97
C VAL A 224 17.21 7.43 -4.26
N GLY A 225 16.91 8.29 -3.29
CA GLY A 225 16.05 9.46 -3.49
C GLY A 225 16.58 10.42 -4.55
N LYS A 226 17.91 10.66 -4.58
CA LYS A 226 18.56 11.47 -5.61
C LYS A 226 18.48 10.80 -6.99
N ASP A 227 18.69 9.49 -7.06
CA ASP A 227 18.68 8.74 -8.30
C ASP A 227 17.27 8.64 -8.90
N VAL A 228 16.25 8.41 -8.07
CA VAL A 228 14.84 8.45 -8.48
C VAL A 228 14.44 9.84 -8.96
N ALA A 229 14.84 10.91 -8.25
CA ALA A 229 14.56 12.28 -8.67
C ALA A 229 15.22 12.61 -10.03
N LYS A 230 16.44 12.10 -10.26
CA LYS A 230 17.15 12.23 -11.53
C LYS A 230 16.43 11.47 -12.66
N GLU A 231 15.96 10.26 -12.39
CA GLU A 231 15.23 9.44 -13.36
C GLU A 231 13.91 10.10 -13.75
N ILE A 232 13.10 10.54 -12.77
CA ILE A 232 11.85 11.28 -13.01
C ILE A 232 12.10 12.51 -13.88
N ARG A 233 13.14 13.29 -13.57
CA ARG A 233 13.50 14.47 -14.36
C ARG A 233 13.86 14.09 -15.80
N THR A 234 14.58 12.99 -15.99
CA THR A 234 14.97 12.48 -17.31
C THR A 234 13.74 12.03 -18.11
N SER A 235 12.83 11.29 -17.49
CA SER A 235 11.56 10.87 -18.12
C SER A 235 10.67 12.05 -18.49
N LEU A 236 10.58 13.07 -17.62
CA LEU A 236 9.82 14.30 -17.90
C LEU A 236 10.38 15.08 -19.09
N MET A 237 11.71 15.21 -19.19
CA MET A 237 12.35 15.85 -20.35
C MET A 237 12.13 15.07 -21.64
N ALA A 238 12.21 13.73 -21.59
CA ALA A 238 11.93 12.88 -22.75
C ALA A 238 10.47 13.01 -23.22
N PHE A 239 9.52 13.05 -22.28
CA PHE A 239 8.11 13.24 -22.57
C PHE A 239 7.82 14.63 -23.18
N GLU A 240 8.44 15.68 -22.65
CA GLU A 240 8.34 17.04 -23.19
C GLU A 240 8.83 17.10 -24.64
N GLN A 241 9.99 16.50 -24.93
CA GLN A 241 10.52 16.41 -26.30
C GLN A 241 9.60 15.63 -27.24
N GLU A 242 8.96 14.56 -26.75
CA GLU A 242 8.00 13.79 -27.53
C GLU A 242 6.76 14.63 -27.88
N ILE A 243 6.20 15.36 -26.92
CA ILE A 243 5.03 16.25 -27.15
C ILE A 243 5.38 17.33 -28.17
N VAL A 244 6.51 18.01 -28.01
CA VAL A 244 6.96 19.06 -28.93
C VAL A 244 7.15 18.48 -30.34
N GLY A 245 7.79 17.31 -30.45
CA GLY A 245 7.99 16.65 -31.73
C GLY A 245 6.68 16.22 -32.42
N ARG A 246 5.67 15.79 -31.66
CA ARG A 246 4.34 15.47 -32.19
C ARG A 246 3.60 16.73 -32.65
N ALA A 247 3.70 17.83 -31.90
CA ALA A 247 3.08 19.11 -32.25
C ALA A 247 3.68 19.69 -33.53
N ASP A 248 5.02 19.71 -33.65
CA ASP A 248 5.71 20.18 -34.85
C ASP A 248 5.34 19.37 -36.10
N LYS A 249 5.31 18.04 -35.98
CA LYS A 249 4.86 17.17 -37.09
C LYS A 249 3.40 17.45 -37.47
N GLY A 250 2.51 17.60 -36.49
CA GLY A 250 1.12 17.93 -36.74
C GLY A 250 0.96 19.28 -37.45
N LEU A 251 1.76 20.27 -37.08
CA LEU A 251 1.76 21.59 -37.72
C LEU A 251 2.30 21.55 -39.14
N GLN A 252 3.40 20.82 -39.39
CA GLN A 252 3.94 20.60 -40.74
C GLN A 252 2.95 19.84 -41.64
N ASP A 253 2.25 18.84 -41.11
CA ASP A 253 1.21 18.12 -41.82
C ASP A 253 0.04 19.04 -42.20
N LEU A 254 -0.38 19.93 -41.30
CA LEU A 254 -1.41 20.93 -41.59
C LEU A 254 -0.97 21.93 -42.65
N LEU A 255 0.27 22.44 -42.55
CA LEU A 255 0.82 23.39 -43.52
C LEU A 255 1.02 22.76 -44.90
N SER A 256 1.44 21.50 -44.98
CA SER A 256 1.61 20.79 -46.26
C SER A 256 0.27 20.42 -46.92
N ARG A 257 -0.77 20.16 -46.12
CA ARG A 257 -2.14 19.91 -46.62
C ARG A 257 -2.86 21.17 -47.04
N GLN A 258 -2.56 22.32 -46.42
CA GLN A 258 -2.97 23.60 -46.95
C GLN A 258 -2.09 23.94 -48.16
N SER A 259 -2.42 23.37 -49.32
CA SER A 259 -2.09 24.06 -50.57
C SER A 259 -2.76 25.42 -50.47
N LEU A 260 -1.99 26.44 -50.08
CA LEU A 260 -2.35 27.85 -50.20
C LEU A 260 -2.53 28.12 -51.69
N THR A 261 -3.66 27.70 -52.23
CA THR A 261 -4.17 28.15 -53.50
C THR A 261 -4.61 29.58 -53.23
N VAL A 262 -3.65 30.50 -53.14
CA VAL A 262 -3.94 31.92 -53.13
C VAL A 262 -4.66 32.17 -54.45
N PRO A 263 -5.96 32.49 -54.44
CA PRO A 263 -6.64 32.79 -55.67
C PRO A 263 -6.00 34.05 -56.25
N MET A 264 -5.16 33.89 -57.27
CA MET A 264 -4.54 35.00 -58.02
C MET A 264 -5.58 35.94 -58.62
N SER A 265 -6.87 35.56 -58.62
CA SER A 265 -8.00 36.39 -59.04
C SER A 265 -8.35 37.54 -58.08
N ALA A 266 -7.79 37.61 -56.87
CA ALA A 266 -8.08 38.71 -55.93
C ALA A 266 -7.11 39.92 -56.03
N LEU A 267 -6.02 39.83 -56.81
CA LEU A 267 -5.02 40.91 -56.94
C LEU A 267 -5.30 41.91 -58.07
N THR A 268 -6.32 41.70 -58.91
CA THR A 268 -6.66 42.60 -60.03
C THR A 268 -7.84 43.53 -59.77
N SER A 269 -8.49 43.46 -58.61
CA SER A 269 -9.58 44.38 -58.21
C SER A 269 -9.12 45.35 -57.11
N ARG A 270 -8.04 46.10 -57.35
CA ARG A 270 -7.83 47.36 -56.63
C ARG A 270 -8.85 48.37 -57.15
N LYS A 271 -10.01 48.44 -56.48
CA LYS A 271 -10.87 49.62 -56.58
C LYS A 271 -10.03 50.80 -56.09
N GLU A 272 -9.79 51.79 -56.94
CA GLU A 272 -9.10 53.01 -56.53
C GLU A 272 -9.79 53.58 -55.27
N PRO A 273 -9.03 54.00 -54.24
CA PRO A 273 -9.63 54.58 -53.06
C PRO A 273 -10.39 55.84 -53.48
N GLU A 274 -11.71 55.85 -53.23
CA GLU A 274 -12.53 57.04 -53.44
C GLU A 274 -11.96 58.19 -52.59
N PRO A 275 -11.82 59.40 -53.17
CA PRO A 275 -11.29 60.55 -52.46
C PRO A 275 -12.16 60.84 -51.24
N ILE A 276 -11.52 60.92 -50.07
CA ILE A 276 -12.17 61.26 -48.81
C ILE A 276 -12.75 62.68 -48.96
N ASP A 277 -14.08 62.81 -48.95
CA ASP A 277 -14.75 64.10 -48.98
C ASP A 277 -14.61 64.79 -47.63
N VAL A 278 -13.73 65.79 -47.56
CA VAL A 278 -13.37 66.53 -46.35
C VAL A 278 -14.47 67.55 -45.97
N LYS A 279 -15.56 67.68 -46.74
CA LYS A 279 -16.66 68.63 -46.48
C LYS A 279 -17.50 68.32 -45.24
N HIS A 280 -17.28 67.20 -44.56
CA HIS A 280 -17.96 66.85 -43.31
C HIS A 280 -17.08 67.01 -42.06
N LEU A 281 -15.90 67.63 -42.20
CA LEU A 281 -14.96 67.89 -41.11
C LEU A 281 -14.81 69.39 -40.75
N MET A 282 -15.76 70.24 -41.14
CA MET A 282 -15.88 71.63 -40.68
C MET A 282 -17.28 71.93 -40.17
#